data_AF-K2BSR8-F1
#
_entry.id   AF-K2BSR8-F1
#
_cell.length_a   1.000
_cell.length_b   1.000
_cell.length_c   1.000
_cell.angle_alpha   90.00
_cell.angle_beta   90.00
_cell.angle_gamma   90.00
#
_symmetry.space_group_name_H-M   'P 1'
#
loop_
_entity.id
_entity.type
_entity.pdbx_description
1 polymer ?
#
loop_
_entity_poly.entity_id
_entity_poly.type
_entity_poly.pdbx_seq_one_letter_code
_entity_poly.pdbx_strand_id
1 'polypeptide(L)'
;MLSIAVLASFIVVVQQHAANFYEENLLLIALDVFSIMLAMAVGLYFMRAESGGKAGLFELAANFAQASSEEQNEFVQKYRAARESLFSAGMFFCLLLILKISLNEHMAGLRLVHYQLLFLITIPVIATLLLETILKLFLRLKAGIRNSLPVESDLWLNWLGYVVLACLAVIWLFPYDEPDACAWIFLALPAAGVVSGINWFVRRNRKAAEKGGGL
;
A
#
# COMPACT_ATOMS: atom_id res chain seq x y z
N MET A 1 4.79 -9.98 -1.68
CA MET A 1 4.48 -10.86 -0.52
C MET A 1 3.58 -10.15 0.48
N LEU A 2 3.97 -9.00 1.05
CA LEU A 2 3.09 -8.25 1.97
C LEU A 2 1.72 -7.91 1.36
N SER A 3 1.67 -7.34 0.14
CA SER A 3 0.40 -7.01 -0.54
C SER A 3 -0.50 -8.23 -0.76
N ILE A 4 0.09 -9.40 -1.03
CA ILE A 4 -0.64 -10.67 -1.21
C ILE A 4 -1.16 -11.17 0.14
N ALA A 5 -0.34 -11.11 1.19
CA ALA A 5 -0.73 -11.51 2.54
C ALA A 5 -1.88 -10.63 3.05
N VAL A 6 -1.79 -9.31 2.88
CA VAL A 6 -2.86 -8.37 3.26
C VAL A 6 -4.14 -8.67 2.48
N LEU A 7 -4.05 -8.87 1.16
CA LEU A 7 -5.22 -9.21 0.34
C LEU A 7 -5.87 -10.53 0.76
N ALA A 8 -5.07 -11.58 1.00
CA ALA A 8 -5.56 -12.88 1.43
C ALA A 8 -6.23 -12.80 2.81
N SER A 9 -5.58 -12.15 3.79
CA SER A 9 -6.15 -11.91 5.12
C SER A 9 -7.46 -11.14 5.03
N PHE A 10 -7.53 -10.12 4.17
CA PHE A 10 -8.73 -9.33 3.96
C PHE A 10 -9.89 -10.19 3.46
N ILE A 11 -9.66 -11.00 2.42
CA ILE A 11 -10.68 -11.90 1.87
C ILE A 11 -11.21 -12.88 2.93
N VAL A 12 -10.33 -13.45 3.76
CA VAL A 12 -10.73 -14.38 4.84
C VAL A 12 -11.61 -13.68 5.88
N VAL A 13 -11.20 -12.49 6.34
CA VAL A 13 -11.97 -11.70 7.31
C VAL A 13 -13.33 -11.29 6.73
N VAL A 14 -13.39 -10.91 5.45
CA VAL A 14 -14.68 -10.63 4.76
C VAL A 14 -15.60 -11.82 4.82
N GLN A 15 -15.11 -12.99 4.41
CA GLN A 15 -15.94 -14.18 4.28
C GLN A 15 -16.48 -14.63 5.63
N GLN A 16 -15.68 -14.53 6.70
CA GLN A 16 -16.11 -14.89 8.04
C GLN A 16 -17.17 -13.94 8.63
N HIS A 17 -17.12 -12.65 8.27
CA HIS A 17 -18.04 -11.64 8.81
C HIS A 17 -19.10 -11.16 7.79
N ALA A 18 -19.21 -11.83 6.64
CA ALA A 18 -20.10 -11.47 5.53
C ALA A 18 -21.55 -11.22 5.97
N ALA A 19 -22.07 -12.01 6.92
CA ALA A 19 -23.43 -11.89 7.45
C ALA A 19 -23.65 -10.65 8.34
N ASN A 20 -22.58 -10.06 8.89
CA ASN A 20 -22.64 -8.90 9.78
C ASN A 20 -22.31 -7.58 9.07
N PHE A 21 -21.87 -7.64 7.80
CA PHE A 21 -21.72 -6.43 7.00
C PHE A 21 -23.11 -5.95 6.59
N TYR A 22 -23.52 -4.84 7.21
CA TYR A 22 -24.84 -4.22 7.08
C TYR A 22 -25.17 -3.72 5.65
N GLU A 23 -24.22 -3.77 4.71
CA GLU A 23 -24.44 -3.37 3.33
C GLU A 23 -24.10 -4.50 2.35
N GLU A 24 -25.12 -5.02 1.66
CA GLU A 24 -25.00 -5.89 0.47
C GLU A 24 -24.12 -5.26 -0.65
N ASN A 25 -23.81 -3.96 -0.55
CA ASN A 25 -23.06 -3.18 -1.53
C ASN A 25 -21.59 -2.93 -1.16
N LEU A 26 -21.08 -3.47 -0.05
CA LEU A 26 -19.74 -3.12 0.42
C LEU A 26 -18.62 -3.62 -0.52
N LEU A 27 -18.85 -4.75 -1.19
CA LEU A 27 -17.99 -5.27 -2.26
C LEU A 27 -18.02 -4.37 -3.51
N LEU A 28 -19.20 -3.84 -3.88
CA LEU A 28 -19.39 -2.91 -4.99
C LEU A 28 -18.66 -1.58 -4.71
N ILE A 29 -18.81 -1.02 -3.52
CA ILE A 29 -18.08 0.19 -3.08
C ILE A 29 -16.57 -0.06 -3.13
N ALA A 30 -16.10 -1.25 -2.69
CA ALA A 30 -14.69 -1.61 -2.76
C ALA A 30 -14.16 -1.64 -4.20
N LEU A 31 -14.93 -2.22 -5.13
CA LEU A 31 -14.62 -2.29 -6.55
C LEU A 31 -14.59 -0.90 -7.21
N ASP A 32 -15.56 -0.04 -6.88
CA ASP A 32 -15.61 1.33 -7.38
C ASP A 32 -14.41 2.15 -6.89
N VAL A 33 -14.12 2.10 -5.58
CA VAL A 33 -12.96 2.78 -4.99
C VAL A 33 -11.67 2.27 -5.62
N PHE A 34 -11.51 0.96 -5.78
CA PHE A 34 -10.35 0.37 -6.45
C PHE A 34 -10.20 0.87 -7.89
N SER A 35 -11.29 0.92 -8.65
CA SER A 35 -11.29 1.34 -10.06
C SER A 35 -10.93 2.82 -10.22
N ILE A 36 -11.49 3.69 -9.37
CA ILE A 36 -11.15 5.11 -9.37
C ILE A 36 -9.70 5.33 -8.94
N MET A 37 -9.23 4.58 -7.92
CA MET A 37 -7.83 4.61 -7.50
C MET A 37 -6.87 4.17 -8.61
N LEU A 38 -7.21 3.10 -9.33
CA LEU A 38 -6.45 2.64 -10.49
C LEU A 38 -6.38 3.72 -11.56
N ALA A 39 -7.52 4.33 -11.92
CA ALA A 39 -7.56 5.41 -12.91
C ALA A 39 -6.72 6.61 -12.48
N MET A 40 -6.80 7.02 -11.21
CA MET A 40 -6.01 8.12 -10.67
C MET A 40 -4.51 7.77 -10.61
N ALA A 41 -4.16 6.54 -10.24
CA ALA A 41 -2.78 6.08 -10.23
C ALA A 41 -2.16 6.08 -11.64
N VAL A 42 -2.92 5.66 -12.66
CA VAL A 42 -2.51 5.75 -14.06
C VAL A 42 -2.35 7.20 -14.49
N GLY A 43 -3.30 8.08 -14.15
CA GLY A 43 -3.19 9.51 -14.44
C GLY A 43 -1.96 10.16 -13.79
N LEU A 44 -1.73 9.88 -12.51
CA LEU A 44 -0.56 10.37 -11.77
C LEU A 44 0.76 9.81 -12.30
N TYR A 45 0.76 8.56 -12.77
CA TYR A 45 1.90 7.99 -13.48
C TYR A 45 2.23 8.82 -14.72
N PHE A 46 1.27 9.06 -15.62
CA PHE A 46 1.54 9.85 -16.82
C PHE A 46 1.96 11.30 -16.49
N MET A 47 1.37 11.91 -15.47
CA MET A 47 1.71 13.28 -15.03
C MET A 47 3.03 13.41 -14.26
N ARG A 48 3.72 12.32 -13.90
CA ARG A 48 4.93 12.40 -13.07
C ARG A 48 6.09 11.56 -13.60
N ALA A 49 5.76 10.41 -14.16
CA ALA A 49 6.72 9.45 -14.70
C ALA A 49 6.99 9.70 -16.19
N GLU A 50 6.03 10.24 -16.94
CA GLU A 50 6.16 10.52 -18.37
C GLU A 50 6.32 12.02 -18.68
N SER A 51 5.91 12.92 -17.79
CA SER A 51 6.04 14.37 -18.01
C SER A 51 7.34 14.94 -17.44
N GLY A 52 8.00 15.83 -18.19
CA GLY A 52 9.23 16.52 -17.78
C GLY A 52 10.48 15.68 -18.02
N GLY A 53 11.60 16.32 -18.36
CA GLY A 53 12.86 15.64 -18.72
C GLY A 53 12.86 15.10 -20.16
N LYS A 54 13.91 14.33 -20.51
CA LYS A 54 14.15 13.87 -21.89
C LYS A 54 13.55 12.49 -22.19
N ALA A 55 13.36 11.64 -21.18
CA ALA A 55 12.90 10.26 -21.35
C ALA A 55 11.86 9.86 -20.28
N GLY A 56 10.94 8.98 -20.63
CA GLY A 56 9.93 8.46 -19.70
C GLY A 56 10.54 7.51 -18.65
N LEU A 57 9.86 7.29 -17.53
CA LEU A 57 10.36 6.42 -16.44
C LEU A 57 10.64 4.99 -16.92
N PHE A 58 9.80 4.42 -17.80
CA PHE A 58 10.03 3.08 -18.35
C PHE A 58 11.21 3.02 -19.32
N GLU A 59 11.49 4.11 -20.05
CA GLU A 59 12.62 4.21 -20.96
C GLU A 59 13.93 4.33 -20.18
N LEU A 60 13.94 5.19 -19.14
CA LEU A 60 15.04 5.28 -18.18
C LEU A 60 15.30 3.95 -17.47
N ALA A 61 14.24 3.18 -17.16
CA ALA A 61 14.37 1.84 -16.60
C ALA A 61 15.03 0.86 -17.59
N ALA A 62 14.62 0.88 -18.86
CA ALA A 62 15.15 -0.02 -19.88
C ALA A 62 16.65 0.21 -20.13
N ASN A 63 17.09 1.46 -20.10
CA ASN A 63 18.47 1.83 -20.37
C ASN A 63 19.33 1.99 -19.11
N PHE A 64 18.80 1.71 -17.92
CA PHE A 64 19.44 2.05 -16.63
C PHE A 64 20.88 1.54 -16.48
N ALA A 65 21.19 0.35 -17.03
CA ALA A 65 22.53 -0.24 -16.95
C ALA A 65 23.60 0.51 -17.77
N GLN A 66 23.19 1.22 -18.82
CA GLN A 66 24.07 2.00 -19.70
C GLN A 66 23.88 3.52 -19.49
N ALA A 67 22.92 3.90 -18.66
CA ALA A 67 22.56 5.27 -18.38
C ALA A 67 23.68 6.02 -17.65
N SER A 68 23.85 7.28 -18.01
CA SER A 68 24.72 8.23 -17.32
C SER A 68 24.28 8.43 -15.86
N SER A 69 25.18 8.97 -15.02
CA SER A 69 24.84 9.31 -13.63
C SER A 69 23.67 10.30 -13.53
N GLU A 70 23.50 11.17 -14.51
CA GLU A 70 22.40 12.13 -14.59
C GLU A 70 21.07 11.43 -14.88
N GLU A 71 21.02 10.52 -15.85
CA GLU A 71 19.83 9.72 -16.18
C GLU A 71 19.45 8.75 -15.05
N GLN A 72 20.43 8.19 -14.35
CA GLN A 72 20.17 7.36 -13.17
C GLN A 72 19.55 8.18 -12.03
N ASN A 73 20.01 9.42 -11.83
CA ASN A 73 19.41 10.33 -10.85
C ASN A 73 18.00 10.75 -11.28
N GLU A 74 17.78 11.03 -12.57
CA GLU A 74 16.46 11.33 -13.13
C GLU A 74 15.48 10.17 -12.91
N PHE A 75 15.92 8.93 -13.14
CA PHE A 75 15.14 7.72 -12.84
C PHE A 75 14.71 7.68 -11.38
N VAL A 76 15.65 7.87 -10.44
CA VAL A 76 15.37 7.82 -9.00
C VAL A 76 14.36 8.89 -8.60
N GLN A 77 14.50 10.11 -9.13
CA GLN A 77 13.59 11.21 -8.84
C GLN A 77 12.19 10.95 -9.38
N LYS A 78 12.05 10.54 -10.65
CA LYS A 78 10.75 10.22 -11.26
C LYS A 78 10.06 9.04 -10.57
N TYR A 79 10.82 7.99 -10.26
CA TYR A 79 10.31 6.84 -9.52
C TYR A 79 9.80 7.25 -8.14
N ARG A 80 10.54 8.10 -7.42
CA ARG A 80 10.13 8.62 -6.11
C ARG A 80 8.86 9.48 -6.22
N ALA A 81 8.79 10.40 -7.17
CA ALA A 81 7.64 11.27 -7.38
C ALA A 81 6.37 10.47 -7.76
N ALA A 82 6.50 9.47 -8.64
CA ALA A 82 5.39 8.59 -9.02
C ALA A 82 4.85 7.81 -7.81
N ARG A 83 5.74 7.35 -6.92
CA ARG A 83 5.35 6.65 -5.69
C ARG A 83 4.71 7.55 -4.65
N GLU A 84 5.29 8.72 -4.40
CA GLU A 84 4.72 9.70 -3.48
C GLU A 84 3.30 10.06 -3.91
N SER A 85 3.09 10.23 -5.23
CA SER A 85 1.76 10.47 -5.81
C SER A 85 0.80 9.30 -5.58
N LEU A 86 1.27 8.06 -5.77
CA LEU A 86 0.47 6.85 -5.49
C LEU A 86 0.09 6.74 -4.01
N PHE A 87 1.00 7.10 -3.11
CA PHE A 87 0.73 7.12 -1.68
C PHE A 87 -0.26 8.22 -1.28
N SER A 88 -0.06 9.44 -1.78
CA SER A 88 -0.99 10.56 -1.56
C SER A 88 -2.40 10.23 -2.08
N ALA A 89 -2.48 9.54 -3.22
CA ALA A 89 -3.73 9.02 -3.76
C ALA A 89 -4.42 8.07 -2.79
N GLY A 90 -3.72 7.05 -2.29
CA GLY A 90 -4.26 6.11 -1.32
C GLY A 90 -4.76 6.79 -0.05
N MET A 91 -3.96 7.70 0.52
CA MET A 91 -4.34 8.46 1.71
C MET A 91 -5.56 9.36 1.48
N PHE A 92 -5.64 10.01 0.31
CA PHE A 92 -6.80 10.82 -0.06
C PHE A 92 -8.08 9.98 -0.10
N PHE A 93 -8.05 8.78 -0.68
CA PHE A 93 -9.21 7.88 -0.68
C PHE A 93 -9.57 7.36 0.70
N CYS A 94 -8.58 7.05 1.55
CA CYS A 94 -8.83 6.73 2.96
C CYS A 94 -9.59 7.86 3.66
N LEU A 95 -9.11 9.10 3.52
CA LEU A 95 -9.73 10.27 4.14
C LEU A 95 -11.13 10.56 3.60
N LEU A 96 -11.35 10.43 2.29
CA LEU A 96 -12.66 10.58 1.67
C LEU A 96 -13.66 9.54 2.19
N LEU A 97 -13.24 8.27 2.35
CA LEU A 97 -14.10 7.24 2.91
C LEU A 97 -14.43 7.54 4.37
N ILE A 98 -13.43 7.94 5.17
CA ILE A 98 -13.65 8.36 6.56
C ILE A 98 -14.67 9.50 6.62
N LEU A 99 -14.50 10.53 5.79
CA LEU A 99 -15.37 11.70 5.75
C LEU A 99 -16.79 11.32 5.33
N LYS A 100 -16.94 10.53 4.25
CA LYS A 100 -18.25 10.08 3.75
C LYS A 100 -19.02 9.27 4.79
N ILE A 101 -18.34 8.40 5.52
CA ILE A 101 -18.95 7.59 6.59
C ILE A 101 -19.30 8.46 7.80
N SER A 102 -18.39 9.36 8.19
CA SER A 102 -18.59 10.27 9.33
C SER A 102 -19.76 11.25 9.10
N LEU A 103 -19.98 11.67 7.86
CA LEU A 103 -21.10 12.55 7.48
C LEU A 103 -22.43 11.81 7.31
N ASN A 104 -22.42 10.48 7.26
CA ASN A 104 -23.65 9.70 7.12
C ASN A 104 -24.30 9.53 8.50
N GLU A 105 -25.21 10.43 8.85
CA GLU A 105 -25.89 10.48 10.17
C GLU A 105 -26.62 9.18 10.52
N HIS A 106 -27.02 8.37 9.54
CA HIS A 106 -27.60 7.04 9.75
C HIS A 106 -26.60 6.00 10.27
N MET A 107 -25.31 6.16 9.94
CA MET A 107 -24.26 5.27 10.42
C MET A 107 -23.84 5.63 11.85
N ALA A 108 -23.75 6.92 12.19
CA ALA A 108 -23.19 7.43 13.45
C ALA A 108 -23.79 6.85 14.76
N GLY A 109 -24.99 6.27 14.71
CA GLY A 109 -25.64 5.61 15.85
C GLY A 109 -25.34 4.11 16.02
N LEU A 110 -24.69 3.46 15.06
CA LEU A 110 -24.40 2.02 15.08
C LEU A 110 -23.09 1.75 15.82
N ARG A 111 -23.11 0.83 16.79
CA ARG A 111 -21.90 0.32 17.49
C ARG A 111 -20.81 -0.21 16.54
N LEU A 112 -21.17 -0.47 15.28
CA LEU A 112 -20.36 -1.16 14.28
C LEU A 112 -19.61 -0.21 13.33
N VAL A 113 -19.82 1.11 13.40
CA VAL A 113 -19.21 2.08 12.45
C VAL A 113 -17.69 2.00 12.44
N HIS A 114 -17.05 1.89 13.60
CA HIS A 114 -15.59 1.85 13.70
C HIS A 114 -14.98 0.66 12.97
N TYR A 115 -15.65 -0.49 13.01
CA TYR A 115 -15.20 -1.69 12.31
C TYR A 115 -15.44 -1.61 10.80
N GLN A 116 -16.60 -1.09 10.37
CA GLN A 116 -16.88 -0.85 8.95
C GLN A 116 -15.89 0.15 8.36
N LEU A 117 -15.55 1.19 9.13
CA LEU A 117 -14.53 2.18 8.79
C LEU A 117 -13.15 1.52 8.63
N LEU A 118 -12.73 0.72 9.61
CA LEU A 118 -11.44 0.01 9.57
C LEU A 118 -11.33 -0.90 8.34
N PHE A 119 -12.44 -1.56 8.02
CA PHE A 119 -12.56 -2.43 6.87
C PHE A 119 -12.51 -1.64 5.54
N LEU A 120 -13.26 -0.54 5.44
CA LEU A 120 -13.32 0.27 4.23
C LEU A 120 -12.00 1.01 3.95
N ILE A 121 -11.31 1.50 4.97
CA ILE A 121 -9.98 2.12 4.85
C ILE A 121 -8.93 1.11 4.36
N THR A 122 -9.09 -0.17 4.69
CA THR A 122 -8.15 -1.21 4.28
C THR A 122 -8.10 -1.38 2.75
N ILE A 123 -9.20 -1.11 2.04
CA ILE A 123 -9.28 -1.26 0.58
C ILE A 123 -8.32 -0.32 -0.16
N PRO A 124 -8.33 1.02 0.07
CA PRO A 124 -7.34 1.91 -0.52
C PRO A 124 -5.89 1.53 -0.21
N VAL A 125 -5.62 1.03 0.99
CA VAL A 125 -4.27 0.57 1.38
C VAL A 125 -3.84 -0.62 0.53
N ILE A 126 -4.71 -1.63 0.39
CA ILE A 126 -4.45 -2.81 -0.46
C ILE A 126 -4.25 -2.38 -1.91
N ALA A 127 -5.11 -1.52 -2.43
CA ALA A 127 -5.01 -0.99 -3.79
C ALA A 127 -3.65 -0.32 -4.03
N THR A 128 -3.23 0.54 -3.10
CA THR A 128 -1.94 1.24 -3.16
C THR A 128 -0.77 0.25 -3.16
N LEU A 129 -0.79 -0.75 -2.27
CA LEU A 129 0.23 -1.80 -2.19
C LEU A 129 0.31 -2.67 -3.44
N LEU A 130 -0.83 -2.98 -4.05
CA LEU A 130 -0.91 -3.76 -5.30
C LEU A 130 -0.38 -2.94 -6.48
N LEU A 131 -0.85 -1.70 -6.64
CA LEU A 131 -0.39 -0.80 -7.70
C LEU A 131 1.12 -0.55 -7.63
N GLU A 132 1.66 -0.37 -6.43
CA GLU A 132 3.11 -0.24 -6.25
C GLU A 132 3.85 -1.52 -6.66
N THR A 133 3.30 -2.70 -6.32
CA THR A 133 3.89 -3.99 -6.70
C THR A 133 3.90 -4.16 -8.22
N ILE A 134 2.80 -3.80 -8.88
CA ILE A 134 2.64 -3.84 -10.34
C ILE A 134 3.66 -2.89 -11.00
N LEU A 135 3.76 -1.64 -10.54
CA LEU A 135 4.72 -0.67 -11.05
C LEU A 135 6.16 -1.20 -10.94
N LYS A 136 6.54 -1.72 -9.76
CA LYS A 136 7.87 -2.30 -9.52
C LYS A 136 8.15 -3.49 -10.46
N LEU A 137 7.14 -4.33 -10.68
CA LEU A 137 7.25 -5.47 -11.58
C LEU A 137 7.49 -5.01 -13.02
N PHE A 138 6.71 -4.05 -13.52
CA PHE A 138 6.89 -3.50 -14.86
C PHE A 138 8.27 -2.86 -15.05
N LEU A 139 8.76 -2.09 -14.08
CA LEU A 139 10.09 -1.50 -14.14
C LEU A 139 11.19 -2.56 -14.23
N ARG A 140 11.08 -3.64 -13.43
CA ARG A 140 12.03 -4.76 -13.48
C ARG A 140 11.95 -5.55 -14.78
N LEU A 141 10.76 -5.74 -15.33
CA LEU A 141 10.59 -6.36 -16.64
C LEU A 141 11.25 -5.52 -17.74
N LYS A 142 11.11 -4.18 -17.68
CA LYS A 142 11.73 -3.26 -18.64
C LYS A 142 13.25 -3.20 -18.51
N ALA A 143 13.78 -3.15 -17.30
CA ALA A 143 15.23 -3.15 -17.07
C ALA A 143 15.91 -4.51 -17.31
N GLY A 144 15.13 -5.58 -17.50
CA GLY A 144 15.61 -6.96 -17.47
C GLY A 144 15.74 -7.46 -16.03
N ILE A 145 15.20 -8.66 -15.77
CA ILE A 145 15.05 -9.27 -14.42
C ILE A 145 16.37 -9.35 -13.62
N ARG A 146 17.52 -9.29 -14.30
CA ARG A 146 18.86 -9.37 -13.70
C ARG A 146 19.43 -8.02 -13.26
N ASN A 147 18.91 -6.89 -13.73
CA ASN A 147 19.46 -5.58 -13.39
C ASN A 147 18.89 -5.06 -12.07
N SER A 148 19.78 -4.76 -11.12
CA SER A 148 19.41 -4.22 -9.82
C SER A 148 19.02 -2.75 -9.94
N LEU A 149 17.75 -2.48 -10.26
CA LEU A 149 17.23 -1.12 -10.15
C LEU A 149 17.20 -0.69 -8.66
N PRO A 150 17.45 0.59 -8.34
CA PRO A 150 17.35 1.16 -6.99
C PRO A 150 15.88 1.33 -6.54
N VAL A 151 15.08 0.29 -6.74
CA VAL A 151 13.65 0.21 -6.46
C VAL A 151 13.51 -0.33 -5.03
N GLU A 152 13.83 0.51 -4.04
CA GLU A 152 13.73 0.12 -2.64
C GLU A 152 12.28 0.14 -2.14
N SER A 153 11.98 -0.77 -1.20
CA SER A 153 10.70 -0.77 -0.50
C SER A 153 10.66 0.41 0.47
N ASP A 154 9.57 1.18 0.45
CA ASP A 154 9.37 2.27 1.39
C ASP A 154 8.96 1.70 2.75
N LEU A 155 9.61 2.20 3.79
CA LEU A 155 9.31 1.93 5.20
C LEU A 155 7.85 2.26 5.53
N TRP A 156 7.34 3.36 4.97
CA TRP A 156 5.98 3.84 5.24
C TRP A 156 4.91 2.93 4.67
N LEU A 157 5.05 2.52 3.40
CA LEU A 157 4.08 1.63 2.77
C LEU A 157 4.10 0.23 3.40
N ASN A 158 5.28 -0.27 3.74
CA ASN A 158 5.42 -1.54 4.45
C ASN A 158 4.79 -1.46 5.85
N TRP A 159 5.05 -0.38 6.59
CA TRP A 159 4.45 -0.14 7.90
C TRP A 159 2.93 -0.13 7.81
N LEU A 160 2.37 0.63 6.88
CA LEU A 160 0.93 0.73 6.65
C LEU A 160 0.32 -0.66 6.31
N GLY A 161 1.00 -1.45 5.47
CA GLY A 161 0.60 -2.82 5.18
C GLY A 161 0.64 -3.75 6.41
N TYR A 162 1.62 -3.60 7.29
CA TYR A 162 1.68 -4.35 8.55
C TYR A 162 0.61 -3.91 9.56
N VAL A 163 0.29 -2.62 9.62
CA VAL A 163 -0.82 -2.10 10.45
C VAL A 163 -2.12 -2.75 10.01
N VAL A 164 -2.42 -2.72 8.71
CA VAL A 164 -3.62 -3.36 8.16
C VAL A 164 -3.62 -4.87 8.44
N LEU A 165 -2.51 -5.57 8.24
CA LEU A 165 -2.42 -7.00 8.50
C LEU A 165 -2.70 -7.34 9.98
N ALA A 166 -2.17 -6.54 10.90
CA ALA A 166 -2.39 -6.71 12.33
C ALA A 166 -3.83 -6.37 12.73
N CYS A 167 -4.41 -5.30 12.17
CA CYS A 167 -5.83 -4.96 12.33
C CYS A 167 -6.75 -6.10 11.87
N LEU A 168 -6.48 -6.68 10.70
CA LEU A 168 -7.23 -7.83 10.18
C LEU A 168 -7.07 -9.07 11.06
N ALA A 169 -5.88 -9.31 11.62
CA ALA A 169 -5.67 -10.40 12.56
C ALA A 169 -6.43 -10.21 13.88
N VAL A 170 -6.53 -8.98 14.38
CA VAL A 170 -7.34 -8.66 15.56
C VAL A 170 -8.82 -8.87 15.27
N ILE A 171 -9.35 -8.38 14.14
CA ILE A 171 -10.75 -8.62 13.74
C ILE A 171 -11.02 -10.12 13.56
N TRP A 172 -10.06 -10.87 13.03
CA TRP A 172 -10.17 -12.32 12.88
C TRP A 172 -10.25 -13.05 14.22
N LEU A 173 -9.51 -12.59 15.23
CA LEU A 173 -9.44 -13.21 16.56
C LEU A 173 -10.60 -12.82 17.47
N PHE A 174 -11.10 -11.59 17.36
CA PHE A 174 -12.09 -11.03 18.27
C PHE A 174 -13.41 -10.73 17.53
N PRO A 175 -14.53 -11.35 17.95
CA PRO A 175 -15.84 -11.06 17.39
C PRO A 175 -16.23 -9.58 17.52
N TYR A 176 -17.06 -9.12 16.60
CA TYR A 176 -17.48 -7.72 16.40
C TYR A 176 -18.08 -7.01 17.64
N ASP A 177 -18.51 -7.78 18.64
CA ASP A 177 -19.21 -7.29 19.82
C ASP A 177 -18.29 -7.09 21.04
N GLU A 178 -17.00 -7.44 20.92
CA GLU A 178 -16.07 -7.31 22.04
C GLU A 178 -15.55 -5.87 22.21
N PRO A 179 -15.74 -5.24 23.39
CA PRO A 179 -15.31 -3.86 23.66
C PRO A 179 -13.78 -3.70 23.66
N ASP A 180 -13.03 -4.79 23.88
CA ASP A 180 -11.56 -4.76 24.00
C ASP A 180 -10.84 -4.79 22.64
N ALA A 181 -11.53 -5.19 21.57
CA ALA A 181 -10.95 -5.28 20.23
C ALA A 181 -10.42 -3.93 19.72
N CYS A 182 -11.06 -2.81 20.10
CA CYS A 182 -10.57 -1.46 19.80
C CYS A 182 -9.19 -1.18 20.44
N ALA A 183 -8.97 -1.66 21.67
CA ALA A 183 -7.68 -1.51 22.34
C ALA A 183 -6.60 -2.35 21.65
N TRP A 184 -6.93 -3.58 21.22
CA TRP A 184 -6.04 -4.45 20.46
C TRP A 184 -5.67 -3.88 19.09
N ILE A 185 -6.64 -3.28 18.38
CA ILE A 185 -6.40 -2.55 17.13
C ILE A 185 -5.45 -1.38 17.38
N PHE A 186 -5.64 -0.63 18.47
CA PHE A 186 -4.76 0.50 18.80
C PHE A 186 -3.32 0.03 19.09
N LEU A 187 -3.16 -1.10 19.78
CA LEU A 187 -1.85 -1.72 20.05
C LEU A 187 -1.17 -2.30 18.79
N ALA A 188 -1.94 -2.57 17.72
CA ALA A 188 -1.40 -3.02 16.45
C ALA A 188 -0.55 -1.96 15.74
N LEU A 189 -0.86 -0.67 15.90
CA LEU A 189 -0.09 0.43 15.29
C LEU A 189 1.39 0.47 15.72
N PRO A 190 1.72 0.52 17.03
CA PRO A 190 3.11 0.51 17.47
C PRO A 190 3.80 -0.82 17.17
N ALA A 191 3.10 -1.95 17.27
CA ALA A 191 3.66 -3.27 16.95
C ALA A 191 4.10 -3.36 15.47
N ALA A 192 3.26 -2.88 14.54
CA ALA A 192 3.61 -2.78 13.12
C ALA A 192 4.79 -1.83 12.88
N GLY A 193 4.91 -0.77 13.68
CA GLY A 193 6.06 0.14 13.72
C GLY A 193 7.36 -0.60 13.99
N VAL A 194 7.38 -1.39 15.07
CA VAL A 194 8.54 -2.19 15.48
C VAL A 194 8.91 -3.21 14.40
N VAL A 195 7.94 -3.95 13.86
CA VAL A 195 8.17 -4.95 12.81
C VAL A 195 8.73 -4.32 11.52
N SER A 196 8.21 -3.16 11.12
CA SER A 196 8.73 -2.42 9.96
C SER A 196 10.17 -1.96 10.19
N GLY A 197 10.47 -1.41 11.37
CA GLY A 197 11.81 -0.97 11.76
C GLY A 197 12.83 -2.11 11.79
N ILE A 198 12.48 -3.26 12.38
CA ILE A 198 13.33 -4.46 12.41
C ILE A 198 13.60 -4.95 10.99
N ASN A 199 12.58 -5.07 10.15
CA ASN A 199 12.74 -5.52 8.76
C ASN A 199 13.67 -4.60 7.96
N TRP A 200 13.57 -3.29 8.16
CA TRP A 200 14.47 -2.34 7.52
C TRP A 200 15.90 -2.48 8.02
N PHE A 201 16.10 -2.61 9.34
CA PHE A 201 17.43 -2.78 9.93
C PHE A 201 18.12 -4.04 9.41
N VAL A 202 17.40 -5.18 9.38
CA VAL A 202 17.90 -6.45 8.84
C VAL A 202 18.27 -6.31 7.36
N ARG A 203 17.42 -5.68 6.54
CA ARG A 203 17.68 -5.46 5.11
C ARG A 203 18.89 -4.55 4.88
N ARG A 204 19.01 -3.48 5.65
CA ARG A 204 20.14 -2.54 5.58
C ARG A 204 21.46 -3.25 5.88
N ASN A 205 21.50 -4.04 6.95
CA ASN A 205 22.72 -4.78 7.33
C ASN A 205 23.08 -5.85 6.31
N ARG A 206 22.10 -6.55 5.75
CA ARG A 206 22.33 -7.51 4.67
C ARG A 206 22.93 -6.86 3.42
N LYS A 207 22.40 -5.71 2.98
CA LYS A 207 22.96 -4.97 1.84
C LYS A 207 24.37 -4.44 2.11
N ALA A 208 24.66 -4.03 3.35
CA ALA A 208 26.00 -3.61 3.73
C ALA A 208 26.99 -4.78 3.70
N ALA A 209 26.57 -5.97 4.14
CA ALA A 209 27.37 -7.19 4.07
C ALA A 209 27.60 -7.65 2.62
N GLU A 210 26.60 -7.58 1.75
CA GLU A 210 26.74 -7.91 0.32
C GLU A 210 27.69 -6.94 -0.43
N LYS A 211 27.80 -5.69 0.01
CA LYS A 211 28.76 -4.71 -0.53
C LYS A 211 30.17 -4.82 0.08
N GLY A 212 30.29 -5.29 1.32
CA GLY A 212 31.57 -5.47 2.01
C GLY A 212 32.22 -6.85 1.79
N GLY A 213 31.45 -7.85 1.36
CA GLY A 213 31.92 -9.21 1.10
C GLY A 213 32.42 -9.47 -0.32
N GLY A 214 32.56 -8.42 -1.14
CA GLY A 214 33.23 -8.48 -2.44
C GLY A 214 34.73 -8.18 -2.29
N LEU A 215 35.47 -9.12 -1.69
CA LEU A 215 36.92 -9.27 -1.83
C LEU A 215 37.19 -10.66 -2.40
#